data_AF-A0A836QGG8-F1
#
_entry.id   AF-A0A836QGG8-F1
#
_cell.length_a   1.000
_cell.length_b   1.000
_cell.length_c   1.000
_cell.angle_alpha   90.00
_cell.angle_beta   90.00
_cell.angle_gamma   90.00
#
_symmetry.space_group_name_H-M   'P 1'
#
loop_
_entity.id
_entity.type
_entity.pdbx_description
1 polymer ?
#
loop_
_entity_poly.entity_id
_entity_poly.type
_entity_poly.pdbx_seq_one_letter_code
_entity_poly.pdbx_strand_id
1 'polypeptide(L)'
;YPGSTEMTSSEGIKETEKGFFEVDISSQEAKPNWIKLDTRPQFSTKIEAEDLDTSISEVLEKISSLNKKPVIEIKIIGKDIERDVVQTKISQVIPKTLHCSWKMLQSEDSSSVLLNRPARINEELFKLAVNALKSEKLANFAVNDLLPLLSSNQLDQATQLVIENFEQFKRSKK
;
A
#
# COMPACT_ATOMS: atom_id res chain seq x y z
N TYR A 1 -2.20 -18.12 18.79
CA TYR A 1 -1.30 -17.12 19.39
C TYR A 1 -2.12 -15.87 19.67
N PRO A 2 -2.09 -15.31 20.88
CA PRO A 2 -2.90 -14.13 21.24
C PRO A 2 -2.49 -12.84 20.48
N GLY A 3 -1.32 -12.84 19.85
CA GLY A 3 -0.78 -11.67 19.15
C GLY A 3 -0.07 -10.73 20.12
N SER A 4 0.24 -9.53 19.65
CA SER A 4 0.79 -8.46 20.48
C SER A 4 -0.29 -7.85 21.39
N THR A 5 0.13 -7.26 22.49
CA THR A 5 -0.76 -6.52 23.42
C THR A 5 -1.00 -5.08 22.98
N GLU A 6 -0.24 -4.59 22.01
CA GLU A 6 -0.43 -3.28 21.39
C GLU A 6 -0.22 -3.34 19.87
N MET A 7 -0.67 -2.29 19.16
CA MET A 7 -0.41 -2.16 17.74
C MET A 7 1.08 -1.90 17.47
N THR A 8 1.68 -2.71 16.62
CA THR A 8 3.07 -2.55 16.18
C THR A 8 3.15 -1.83 14.83
N SER A 9 4.28 -1.18 14.54
CA SER A 9 4.49 -0.49 13.25
C SER A 9 4.37 -1.42 12.05
N SER A 10 4.70 -2.70 12.20
CA SER A 10 4.56 -3.73 11.17
C SER A 10 3.11 -4.06 10.79
N GLU A 11 2.14 -3.79 11.68
CA GLU A 11 0.73 -4.12 11.45
C GLU A 11 -0.06 -3.03 10.73
N GLY A 12 0.49 -1.81 10.68
CA GLY A 12 -0.17 -0.62 10.17
C GLY A 12 -1.24 -0.06 11.12
N ILE A 13 -1.76 1.11 10.78
CA ILE A 13 -2.84 1.76 11.53
C ILE A 13 -4.17 1.15 11.09
N LYS A 14 -4.86 0.47 12.00
CA LYS A 14 -6.15 -0.19 11.76
C LYS A 14 -6.90 -0.41 13.07
N GLU A 15 -8.21 -0.61 12.95
CA GLU A 15 -9.06 -0.93 14.10
C GLU A 15 -8.93 -2.43 14.39
N THR A 16 -8.36 -2.79 15.54
CA THR A 16 -8.13 -4.18 15.92
C THR A 16 -8.14 -4.32 17.43
N GLU A 17 -8.76 -5.39 17.92
CA GLU A 17 -8.76 -5.72 19.34
C GLU A 17 -7.43 -6.34 19.75
N LYS A 18 -6.91 -5.91 20.89
CA LYS A 18 -5.69 -6.43 21.50
C LYS A 18 -6.02 -7.03 22.86
N GLY A 19 -5.30 -8.07 23.23
CA GLY A 19 -5.63 -8.85 24.41
C GLY A 19 -4.70 -10.03 24.61
N PHE A 20 -5.07 -10.88 25.55
CA PHE A 20 -4.39 -12.13 25.80
C PHE A 20 -5.37 -13.18 26.29
N PHE A 21 -4.95 -14.45 26.25
CA PHE A 21 -5.72 -15.52 26.86
C PHE A 21 -5.24 -15.78 28.28
N GLU A 22 -6.17 -15.75 29.21
CA GLU A 22 -6.03 -16.43 30.50
C GLU A 22 -6.57 -17.85 30.31
N VAL A 23 -5.79 -18.88 30.63
CA VAL A 23 -6.19 -20.27 30.38
C VAL A 23 -6.20 -21.03 31.69
N ASP A 24 -7.38 -21.50 32.09
CA ASP A 24 -7.55 -22.40 33.22
C ASP A 24 -7.23 -23.84 32.78
N ILE A 25 -6.30 -24.47 33.51
CA ILE A 25 -5.82 -25.84 33.27
C ILE A 25 -6.11 -26.77 34.47
N SER A 26 -7.00 -26.37 35.37
CA SER A 26 -7.37 -27.16 36.55
C SER A 26 -8.21 -28.40 36.22
N SER A 27 -8.86 -28.43 35.05
CA SER A 27 -9.64 -29.57 34.54
C SER A 27 -8.89 -30.38 33.48
N GLN A 28 -9.45 -31.54 33.10
CA GLN A 28 -8.91 -32.40 32.04
C GLN A 28 -8.78 -31.68 30.69
N GLU A 29 -9.66 -30.72 30.43
CA GLU A 29 -9.60 -29.83 29.26
C GLU A 29 -9.23 -28.40 29.69
N ALA A 30 -8.48 -27.72 28.83
CA ALA A 30 -8.10 -26.31 29.02
C ALA A 30 -9.27 -25.38 28.66
N LYS A 31 -9.51 -24.36 29.49
CA LYS A 31 -10.59 -23.37 29.29
C LYS A 31 -9.98 -22.00 29.01
N PRO A 32 -9.87 -21.57 27.75
CA PRO A 32 -9.34 -20.25 27.41
C PRO A 32 -10.38 -19.16 27.64
N ASN A 33 -9.97 -18.07 28.29
CA ASN A 33 -10.72 -16.84 28.50
C ASN A 33 -9.99 -15.69 27.82
N TRP A 34 -10.65 -14.98 26.91
CA TRP A 34 -10.04 -13.84 26.21
C TRP A 34 -10.20 -12.57 27.04
N ILE A 35 -9.07 -11.98 27.44
CA ILE A 35 -9.01 -10.72 28.15
C ILE A 35 -8.66 -9.61 27.16
N LYS A 36 -9.65 -8.77 26.85
CA LYS A 36 -9.47 -7.59 25.99
C LYS A 36 -8.78 -6.46 26.77
N LEU A 37 -7.77 -5.85 26.15
CA LEU A 37 -7.04 -4.72 26.70
C LEU A 37 -7.63 -3.39 26.21
N ASP A 38 -7.68 -2.40 27.11
CA ASP A 38 -7.98 -1.00 26.78
C ASP A 38 -6.73 -0.33 26.17
N THR A 39 -6.56 -0.55 24.87
CA THR A 39 -5.50 0.07 24.06
C THR A 39 -5.94 1.43 23.51
N ARG A 40 -4.97 2.25 23.09
CA ARG A 40 -5.31 3.55 22.48
C ARG A 40 -6.04 3.30 21.16
N PRO A 41 -7.18 3.98 20.89
CA PRO A 41 -7.90 3.77 19.63
C PRO A 41 -7.03 4.13 18.42
N GLN A 42 -7.03 3.25 17.42
CA GLN A 42 -6.36 3.48 16.15
C GLN A 42 -7.27 3.07 15.00
N PHE A 43 -7.34 3.86 13.93
CA PHE A 43 -8.13 3.50 12.75
C PHE A 43 -7.61 4.18 11.47
N SER A 44 -7.85 3.53 10.34
CA SER A 44 -7.59 4.09 9.02
C SER A 44 -8.92 4.34 8.30
N THR A 45 -9.03 5.46 7.61
CA THR A 45 -10.19 5.79 6.78
C THR A 45 -9.77 6.13 5.36
N LYS A 46 -10.61 5.76 4.41
CA LYS A 46 -10.51 6.16 3.01
C LYS A 46 -11.60 7.20 2.74
N ILE A 47 -11.22 8.31 2.13
CA ILE A 47 -12.10 9.46 1.83
C ILE A 47 -11.99 9.74 0.34
N GLU A 48 -13.11 9.74 -0.37
CA GLU A 48 -13.17 10.21 -1.75
C GLU A 48 -13.07 11.75 -1.76
N ALA A 49 -12.36 12.31 -2.73
CA ALA A 49 -12.12 13.74 -2.84
C ALA A 49 -13.42 14.56 -2.96
N GLU A 50 -14.45 13.97 -3.58
CA GLU A 50 -15.78 14.54 -3.77
C GLU A 50 -16.52 14.74 -2.44
N ASP A 51 -16.27 13.86 -1.45
CA ASP A 51 -16.97 13.82 -0.17
C ASP A 51 -16.12 14.35 1.00
N LEU A 52 -15.00 15.03 0.71
CA LEU A 52 -14.00 15.41 1.69
C LEU A 52 -14.58 16.11 2.93
N ASP A 53 -15.49 17.06 2.74
CA ASP A 53 -16.06 17.84 3.84
C ASP A 53 -16.96 17.01 4.76
N THR A 54 -17.79 16.16 4.18
CA THR A 54 -18.68 15.26 4.91
C THR A 54 -17.86 14.23 5.67
N SER A 55 -16.92 13.57 5.00
CA SER A 55 -16.10 12.53 5.62
C SER A 55 -15.17 13.08 6.71
N ILE A 56 -14.62 14.29 6.56
CA ILE A 56 -13.83 14.92 7.63
C ILE A 56 -14.70 15.23 8.85
N SER A 57 -15.95 15.68 8.64
CA SER A 57 -16.90 15.91 9.72
C SER A 57 -17.20 14.61 10.47
N GLU A 58 -17.45 13.51 9.77
CA GLU A 58 -17.64 12.18 10.36
C GLU A 58 -16.42 11.70 11.15
N VAL A 59 -15.21 11.93 10.64
CA VAL A 59 -13.97 11.62 11.35
C VAL A 59 -13.87 12.43 12.65
N LEU A 60 -14.22 13.71 12.63
CA LEU A 60 -14.20 14.57 13.82
C LEU A 60 -15.24 14.13 14.86
N GLU A 61 -16.43 13.72 14.43
CA GLU A 61 -17.45 13.15 15.32
C GLU A 61 -16.98 11.83 15.94
N LYS A 62 -16.43 10.91 15.13
CA LYS A 62 -15.83 9.66 15.61
C LYS A 62 -14.76 9.96 16.66
N ILE A 63 -13.82 10.87 16.39
CA ILE A 63 -12.78 11.26 17.36
C ILE A 63 -13.39 11.81 18.65
N SER A 64 -14.44 12.63 18.56
CA SER A 64 -15.07 13.28 19.72
C SER A 64 -15.80 12.28 20.63
N SER A 65 -16.24 11.15 20.09
CA SER A 65 -16.82 10.03 20.87
C SER A 65 -15.80 9.18 21.61
N LEU A 66 -14.49 9.36 21.37
CA LEU A 66 -13.44 8.55 21.97
C LEU A 66 -12.90 9.18 23.26
N ASN A 67 -12.67 8.34 24.27
CA ASN A 67 -12.15 8.77 25.58
C ASN A 67 -10.68 9.21 25.54
N LYS A 68 -9.91 8.78 24.52
CA LYS A 68 -8.48 9.06 24.35
C LYS A 68 -8.23 9.55 22.94
N LYS A 69 -7.32 10.52 22.77
CA LYS A 69 -6.88 10.99 21.45
C LYS A 69 -6.37 9.80 20.60
N PRO A 70 -6.94 9.53 19.42
CA PRO A 70 -6.59 8.36 18.61
C PRO A 70 -5.34 8.57 17.77
N VAL A 71 -4.81 7.47 17.24
CA VAL A 71 -3.83 7.48 16.13
C VAL A 71 -4.59 7.15 14.84
N ILE A 72 -4.50 8.01 13.83
CA ILE A 72 -5.29 7.86 12.60
C ILE A 72 -4.45 7.90 11.33
N GLU A 73 -4.91 7.18 10.31
CA GLU A 73 -4.42 7.29 8.93
C GLU A 73 -5.57 7.69 8.00
N ILE A 74 -5.43 8.81 7.29
CA ILE A 74 -6.42 9.29 6.31
C ILE A 74 -5.88 9.09 4.89
N LYS A 75 -6.59 8.31 4.08
CA LYS A 75 -6.26 8.04 2.68
C LYS A 75 -7.25 8.78 1.79
N ILE A 76 -6.80 9.78 1.04
CA ILE A 76 -7.66 10.57 0.17
C ILE A 76 -7.53 10.05 -1.25
N ILE A 77 -8.65 9.64 -1.85
CA ILE A 77 -8.72 9.06 -3.19
C ILE A 77 -9.34 10.09 -4.12
N GLY A 78 -8.70 10.39 -5.25
CA GLY A 78 -9.26 11.31 -6.24
C GLY A 78 -8.21 11.87 -7.19
N LYS A 79 -8.68 12.31 -8.37
CA LYS A 79 -7.88 13.03 -9.36
C LYS A 79 -8.09 14.53 -9.19
N ASP A 80 -7.03 15.31 -9.32
CA ASP A 80 -7.04 16.77 -9.37
C ASP A 80 -7.58 17.53 -8.13
N ILE A 81 -7.45 16.97 -6.92
CA ILE A 81 -7.69 17.74 -5.69
C ILE A 81 -6.44 18.54 -5.27
N GLU A 82 -6.63 19.83 -4.99
CA GLU A 82 -5.57 20.71 -4.51
C GLU A 82 -5.09 20.27 -3.11
N ARG A 83 -3.78 20.08 -2.96
CA ARG A 83 -3.16 19.69 -1.68
C ARG A 83 -3.43 20.68 -0.56
N ASP A 84 -3.52 21.96 -0.87
CA ASP A 84 -3.72 23.01 0.12
C ASP A 84 -5.13 22.97 0.72
N VAL A 85 -6.14 22.65 -0.10
CA VAL A 85 -7.53 22.44 0.36
C VAL A 85 -7.58 21.27 1.34
N VAL A 86 -6.98 20.14 0.96
CA VAL A 86 -6.89 18.96 1.81
C VAL A 86 -6.14 19.26 3.11
N GLN A 87 -4.97 19.88 3.02
CA GLN A 87 -4.15 20.19 4.18
C GLN A 87 -4.88 21.11 5.17
N THR A 88 -5.66 22.07 4.67
CA THR A 88 -6.49 22.95 5.49
C THR A 88 -7.53 22.16 6.28
N LYS A 89 -8.21 21.20 5.64
CA LYS A 89 -9.22 20.34 6.29
C LYS A 89 -8.56 19.40 7.31
N ILE A 90 -7.45 18.76 6.95
CA ILE A 90 -6.71 17.86 7.85
C ILE A 90 -6.15 18.61 9.06
N SER A 91 -5.80 19.89 8.91
CA SER A 91 -5.32 20.73 10.03
C SER A 91 -6.36 20.89 11.15
N GLN A 92 -7.64 20.69 10.86
CA GLN A 92 -8.70 20.67 11.88
C GLN A 92 -8.71 19.36 12.69
N VAL A 93 -8.23 18.27 12.08
CA VAL A 93 -8.19 16.92 12.68
C VAL A 93 -6.97 16.74 13.56
N ILE A 94 -5.80 17.23 13.13
CA ILE A 94 -4.50 17.04 13.82
C ILE A 94 -4.58 17.34 15.34
N PRO A 95 -5.12 18.48 15.81
CA PRO A 95 -5.13 18.82 17.24
C PRO A 95 -5.94 17.86 18.11
N LYS A 96 -6.94 17.18 17.52
CA LYS A 96 -7.82 16.23 18.21
C LYS A 96 -7.25 14.80 18.23
N THR A 97 -6.15 14.55 17.53
CA THR A 97 -5.49 13.24 17.46
C THR A 97 -4.18 13.24 18.26
N LEU A 98 -3.70 12.04 18.60
CA LEU A 98 -2.33 11.88 19.09
C LEU A 98 -1.34 11.93 17.93
N HIS A 99 -1.71 11.29 16.82
CA HIS A 99 -0.96 11.29 15.58
C HIS A 99 -1.94 11.11 14.41
N CYS A 100 -1.70 11.86 13.34
CA CYS A 100 -2.47 11.80 12.12
C CYS A 100 -1.49 11.72 10.95
N SER A 101 -1.50 10.60 10.23
CA SER A 101 -0.82 10.47 8.94
C SER A 101 -1.86 10.58 7.83
N TRP A 102 -1.50 11.21 6.72
CA TRP A 102 -2.39 11.29 5.56
C TRP A 102 -1.62 11.16 4.24
N LYS A 103 -2.28 10.62 3.23
CA LYS A 103 -1.73 10.47 1.87
C LYS A 103 -2.82 10.57 0.81
N MET A 104 -2.47 11.10 -0.35
CA MET A 104 -3.31 11.11 -1.54
C MET A 104 -2.99 9.90 -2.43
N LEU A 105 -4.02 9.27 -2.97
CA LEU A 105 -3.96 8.14 -3.88
C LEU A 105 -4.71 8.52 -5.17
N GLN A 106 -4.09 8.34 -6.34
CA GLN A 106 -4.66 8.79 -7.64
C GLN A 106 -5.69 7.80 -8.23
N SER A 107 -5.75 6.61 -7.66
CA SER A 107 -6.76 5.56 -7.84
C SER A 107 -6.71 4.70 -6.57
N GLU A 108 -7.44 3.58 -6.48
CA GLU A 108 -7.04 2.53 -5.54
C GLU A 108 -5.60 2.11 -5.88
N ASP A 109 -4.64 2.82 -5.31
CA ASP A 109 -3.23 2.49 -5.42
C ASP A 109 -3.14 1.13 -4.79
N SER A 110 -3.07 0.16 -5.70
CA SER A 110 -2.68 -1.20 -5.49
C SER A 110 -1.20 -1.20 -5.11
N SER A 111 -0.83 -0.42 -4.08
CA SER A 111 0.42 -0.57 -3.35
C SER A 111 0.45 -1.90 -2.58
N SER A 112 -0.59 -2.72 -2.74
CA SER A 112 -0.62 -4.17 -2.55
C SER A 112 0.01 -4.95 -3.72
N VAL A 113 1.05 -4.40 -4.40
CA VAL A 113 1.91 -5.20 -5.30
C VAL A 113 2.51 -6.42 -4.56
N LEU A 114 2.45 -6.44 -3.23
CA LEU A 114 2.88 -7.57 -2.39
C LEU A 114 1.78 -8.56 -1.98
N LEU A 115 0.47 -8.30 -2.23
CA LEU A 115 -0.61 -9.17 -1.76
C LEU A 115 -1.41 -9.86 -2.86
N ASN A 116 -1.44 -9.33 -4.09
CA ASN A 116 -2.02 -10.04 -5.22
C ASN A 116 -0.90 -10.59 -6.07
N ARG A 117 -0.55 -11.88 -5.88
CA ARG A 117 0.23 -12.62 -6.88
C ARG A 117 -0.53 -12.49 -8.21
N PRO A 118 -0.01 -11.76 -9.22
CA PRO A 118 -0.73 -11.63 -10.47
C PRO A 118 -0.93 -13.03 -11.04
N ALA A 119 -2.13 -13.32 -11.57
CA ALA A 119 -2.38 -14.60 -12.24
C ALA A 119 -1.35 -14.87 -13.35
N ARG A 120 -0.70 -13.82 -13.87
CA ARG A 120 0.33 -13.88 -14.92
C ARG A 120 1.40 -12.81 -14.68
N ILE A 121 2.45 -13.16 -13.92
CA ILE A 121 3.60 -12.29 -13.58
C ILE A 121 4.22 -11.64 -14.83
N ASN A 122 4.27 -12.37 -15.96
CA ASN A 122 4.87 -11.89 -17.20
C ASN A 122 4.08 -10.73 -17.84
N GLU A 123 2.76 -10.70 -17.70
CA GLU A 123 1.92 -9.64 -18.26
C GLU A 123 2.10 -8.32 -17.51
N GLU A 124 2.17 -8.37 -16.18
CA GLU A 124 2.43 -7.18 -15.35
C GLU A 124 3.87 -6.67 -15.52
N LEU A 125 4.85 -7.57 -15.61
CA LEU A 125 6.24 -7.20 -15.92
C LEU A 125 6.33 -6.48 -17.27
N PHE A 126 5.62 -6.97 -18.28
CA PHE A 126 5.56 -6.32 -19.59
C PHE A 126 4.90 -4.94 -19.52
N LYS A 127 3.75 -4.81 -18.83
CA LYS A 127 3.08 -3.51 -18.62
C LYS A 127 3.99 -2.49 -17.94
N LEU A 128 4.71 -2.90 -16.89
CA LEU A 128 5.68 -2.03 -16.20
C LEU A 128 6.81 -1.60 -17.13
N ALA A 129 7.34 -2.52 -17.95
CA ALA A 129 8.37 -2.20 -18.94
C ALA A 129 7.87 -1.21 -20.00
N VAL A 130 6.65 -1.37 -20.51
CA VAL A 130 6.03 -0.43 -21.45
C VAL A 130 5.91 0.97 -20.83
N ASN A 131 5.44 1.05 -19.58
CA ASN A 131 5.29 2.32 -18.88
C ASN A 131 6.64 3.01 -18.63
N ALA A 132 7.68 2.26 -18.24
CA ALA A 132 9.00 2.81 -17.96
C ALA A 132 9.74 3.25 -19.24
N LEU A 133 9.69 2.43 -20.29
CA LEU A 133 10.42 2.65 -21.54
C LEU A 133 9.65 3.51 -22.55
N LYS A 134 8.36 3.77 -22.28
CA LYS A 134 7.43 4.53 -23.15
C LYS A 134 7.36 4.00 -24.59
N SER A 135 7.70 2.72 -24.78
CA SER A 135 7.75 2.08 -26.09
C SER A 135 7.49 0.58 -25.94
N GLU A 136 6.45 0.12 -26.62
CA GLU A 136 6.10 -1.31 -26.67
C GLU A 136 7.20 -2.14 -27.33
N LYS A 137 7.84 -1.59 -28.37
CA LYS A 137 8.96 -2.24 -29.05
C LYS A 137 10.16 -2.44 -28.12
N LEU A 138 10.52 -1.41 -27.32
CA LEU A 138 11.62 -1.52 -26.36
C LEU A 138 11.27 -2.44 -25.18
N ALA A 139 10.01 -2.41 -24.74
CA ALA A 139 9.52 -3.32 -23.70
C ALA A 139 9.57 -4.79 -24.15
N ASN A 140 9.18 -5.07 -25.40
CA ASN A 140 9.29 -6.42 -25.97
C ASN A 140 10.75 -6.88 -26.04
N PHE A 141 11.64 -6.04 -26.55
CA PHE A 141 13.07 -6.34 -26.59
C PHE A 141 13.64 -6.62 -25.19
N ALA A 142 13.30 -5.80 -24.20
CA ALA A 142 13.81 -5.94 -22.84
C ALA A 142 13.28 -7.20 -22.13
N VAL A 143 11.97 -7.45 -22.20
CA VAL A 143 11.29 -8.49 -21.39
C VAL A 143 11.29 -9.85 -22.07
N ASN A 144 11.05 -9.90 -23.38
CA ASN A 144 10.88 -11.17 -24.11
C ASN A 144 12.17 -11.66 -24.77
N ASP A 145 13.07 -10.75 -25.15
CA ASP A 145 14.28 -11.13 -25.89
C ASP A 145 15.53 -11.11 -24.99
N LEU A 146 15.78 -10.00 -24.28
CA LEU A 146 17.02 -9.80 -23.53
C LEU A 146 17.00 -10.46 -22.14
N LEU A 147 15.92 -10.28 -21.38
CA LEU A 147 15.82 -10.79 -20.00
C LEU A 147 15.99 -12.31 -19.89
N PRO A 148 15.43 -13.17 -20.78
CA PRO A 148 15.63 -14.62 -20.70
C PRO A 148 17.10 -15.04 -20.89
N LEU A 149 17.82 -14.39 -21.79
CA LEU A 149 19.24 -14.65 -22.03
C LEU A 149 20.09 -14.27 -20.82
N LEU A 150 19.83 -13.11 -20.22
CA LEU A 150 20.51 -12.66 -19.01
C LEU A 150 20.20 -13.55 -17.81
N SER A 151 18.94 -13.97 -17.66
CA SER A 151 18.50 -14.86 -16.58
C SER A 151 19.12 -16.26 -16.69
N SER A 152 19.41 -16.71 -17.91
CA SER A 152 20.05 -17.99 -18.21
C SER A 152 21.58 -17.88 -18.30
N ASN A 153 22.16 -16.74 -17.93
CA ASN A 153 23.59 -16.44 -17.97
C ASN A 153 24.25 -16.60 -19.35
N GLN A 154 23.48 -16.43 -20.43
CA GLN A 154 23.94 -16.50 -21.82
C GLN A 154 24.47 -15.13 -22.29
N LEU A 155 25.56 -14.68 -21.68
CA LEU A 155 26.08 -13.31 -21.84
C LEU A 155 26.53 -12.98 -23.26
N ASP A 156 27.14 -13.94 -23.98
CA ASP A 156 27.62 -13.71 -25.35
C ASP A 156 26.45 -13.45 -26.31
N GLN A 157 25.37 -14.22 -26.18
CA GLN A 157 24.16 -14.07 -26.98
C GLN A 157 23.41 -12.78 -26.63
N ALA A 158 23.31 -12.45 -25.34
CA ALA A 158 22.72 -11.19 -24.89
C ALA A 158 23.49 -9.97 -25.44
N THR A 159 24.82 -10.03 -25.42
CA THR A 159 25.70 -8.96 -25.93
C THR A 159 25.50 -8.77 -27.44
N GLN A 160 25.49 -9.87 -28.21
CA GLN A 160 25.26 -9.84 -29.64
C GLN A 160 23.88 -9.25 -29.97
N LEU A 161 22.84 -9.66 -29.24
CA LEU A 161 21.48 -9.18 -29.41
C LEU A 161 21.35 -7.65 -29.18
N VAL A 162 22.05 -7.12 -28.18
CA VAL A 162 22.11 -5.66 -27.92
C VAL A 162 22.81 -4.92 -29.05
N ILE A 163 23.92 -5.45 -29.56
CA ILE A 163 24.67 -4.87 -30.69
C ILE A 163 23.79 -4.82 -31.94
N GLU A 164 23.08 -5.90 -32.25
CA GLU A 164 22.18 -5.98 -33.41
C GLU A 164 21.03 -4.98 -33.32
N ASN A 165 20.38 -4.88 -32.15
CA ASN A 165 19.30 -3.92 -31.93
C ASN A 165 19.81 -2.47 -32.06
N PHE A 166 21.02 -2.18 -31.58
CA PHE A 166 21.65 -0.86 -31.72
C PHE A 166 21.97 -0.51 -33.18
N GLU A 167 22.46 -1.46 -33.96
CA GLU A 167 22.72 -1.25 -35.39
C GLU A 167 21.42 -1.09 -36.21
N GLN A 168 20.36 -1.82 -35.86
CA GLN A 168 19.03 -1.59 -36.45
C GLN A 168 18.50 -0.19 -36.12
N PHE A 169 18.63 0.26 -34.87
CA PHE A 169 18.24 1.60 -34.46
C PHE A 169 18.98 2.69 -35.25
N LYS A 170 20.29 2.56 -35.43
CA LYS A 170 21.08 3.47 -36.27
C LYS A 170 20.58 3.53 -37.71
N ARG A 171 20.28 2.37 -38.31
CA ARG A 171 19.78 2.30 -39.70
C ARG A 171 18.42 2.94 -39.87
N SER A 172 17.55 2.85 -38.87
CA SER A 172 16.22 3.48 -38.88
C SER A 172 16.22 5.00 -38.67
N LYS A 173 17.37 5.61 -38.37
CA LYS A 173 17.54 7.06 -38.17
C LYS A 173 18.22 7.78 -39.35
N LYS A 174 18.60 7.04 -40.41
CA LYS A 174 19.02 7.60 -41.71
C LYS A 174 17.82 7.68 -42.63
#